data_AF-A0A424NBQ2-F1
#
_entry.id   AF-A0A424NBQ2-F1
#
_cell.length_a   1.000
_cell.length_b   1.000
_cell.length_c   1.000
_cell.angle_alpha   90.00
_cell.angle_beta   90.00
_cell.angle_gamma   90.00
#
_symmetry.space_group_name_H-M   'P 1'
#
loop_
_entity.id
_entity.type
_entity.pdbx_description
1 polymer ?
#
loop_
_entity_poly.entity_id
_entity_poly.type
_entity_poly.pdbx_seq_one_letter_code
_entity_poly.pdbx_strand_id
1 'polypeptide(L)'
;MKLTKAINKLENEKEIEKFLKDLCTPSELNAFEERWEVAKLLYKKDMSYRDIAKTLKTSTATVTRVARFLFNETNKGYQIALRKLINE
;
A
#
# COMPACT_ATOMS: atom_id res chain seq x y z
N MET A 1 5.13 -0.05 24.74
CA MET A 1 5.99 0.03 23.53
C MET A 1 5.11 0.39 22.34
N LYS A 2 5.55 1.25 21.40
CA LYS A 2 4.72 1.63 20.23
C LYS A 2 4.91 0.61 19.09
N LEU A 3 3.84 0.26 18.38
CA LEU A 3 3.85 -0.65 17.21
C LEU A 3 4.91 -0.25 16.17
N THR A 4 5.04 1.05 15.89
CA THR A 4 6.04 1.58 14.95
C THR A 4 7.48 1.24 15.34
N LYS A 5 7.78 1.19 16.64
CA LYS A 5 9.11 0.76 17.12
C LYS A 5 9.36 -0.73 16.91
N ALA A 6 8.31 -1.56 17.02
CA ALA A 6 8.42 -3.00 16.77
C ALA A 6 8.65 -3.26 15.28
N ILE A 7 7.87 -2.64 14.39
CA ILE A 7 8.03 -2.76 12.93
C ILE A 7 9.44 -2.33 12.48
N ASN A 8 9.97 -1.23 13.04
CA ASN A 8 11.32 -0.74 12.70
C ASN A 8 12.46 -1.65 13.20
N LYS A 9 12.17 -2.70 13.97
CA LYS A 9 13.18 -3.64 14.47
C LYS A 9 13.22 -4.96 13.71
N LEU A 10 12.30 -5.18 12.77
CA LEU A 10 12.30 -6.35 11.90
C LEU A 10 13.34 -6.14 10.78
N GLU A 11 14.18 -7.13 10.54
CA GLU A 11 15.39 -6.96 9.72
C GLU A 11 15.24 -7.44 8.28
N ASN A 12 14.25 -8.30 8.01
CA ASN A 12 14.04 -8.91 6.70
C ASN A 12 12.56 -9.14 6.39
N GLU A 13 12.26 -9.36 5.10
CA GLU A 13 10.90 -9.58 4.60
C GLU A 13 10.20 -10.76 5.31
N LYS A 14 10.93 -11.86 5.59
CA LYS A 14 10.35 -13.04 6.27
C LYS A 14 9.87 -12.73 7.68
N GLU A 15 10.58 -11.89 8.43
CA GLU A 15 10.16 -11.43 9.76
C GLU A 15 8.92 -10.56 9.68
N ILE A 16 8.87 -9.65 8.70
CA ILE A 16 7.72 -8.77 8.46
C ILE A 16 6.50 -9.59 8.06
N GLU A 17 6.64 -10.57 7.17
CA GLU A 17 5.54 -11.46 6.76
C GLU A 17 4.95 -12.23 7.94
N LYS A 18 5.80 -12.82 8.80
CA LYS A 18 5.34 -13.54 10.01
C LYS A 18 4.59 -12.60 10.93
N PHE A 19 5.17 -11.43 11.20
CA PHE A 19 4.55 -10.41 12.05
C PHE A 19 3.19 -9.96 11.53
N LEU A 20 3.07 -9.71 10.22
CA LEU A 20 1.81 -9.30 9.59
C LEU A 20 0.75 -10.40 9.62
N LYS A 21 1.14 -11.68 9.48
CA LYS A 21 0.22 -12.83 9.60
C LYS A 21 -0.30 -13.04 11.02
N ASP A 22 0.48 -12.69 12.04
CA ASP A 22 0.04 -12.72 13.44
C ASP A 22 -0.86 -11.52 13.78
N LEU A 23 -0.56 -10.35 13.23
CA LEU A 23 -1.27 -9.09 13.54
C LEU A 23 -2.60 -8.93 12.81
N CYS A 24 -2.69 -9.43 11.57
CA CYS A 24 -3.80 -9.16 10.66
C CYS A 24 -4.48 -10.46 10.23
N THR A 25 -5.78 -10.34 9.98
CA THR A 25 -6.54 -11.40 9.30
C THR A 25 -6.10 -11.52 7.82
N PRO A 26 -6.30 -12.68 7.19
CA PRO A 26 -6.02 -12.85 5.76
C PRO A 26 -6.74 -11.81 4.87
N SER A 27 -7.97 -11.43 5.23
CA SER A 27 -8.73 -10.40 4.51
C SER A 27 -8.12 -9.00 4.62
N GLU A 28 -7.55 -8.65 5.78
CA GLU A 28 -6.89 -7.35 5.96
C GLU A 28 -5.59 -7.27 5.18
N LEU A 29 -4.80 -8.35 5.18
CA LEU A 29 -3.58 -8.45 4.36
C LEU A 29 -3.91 -8.28 2.87
N ASN A 30 -4.90 -9.00 2.37
CA ASN A 30 -5.35 -8.85 0.98
C ASN A 30 -5.79 -7.41 0.68
N ALA A 31 -6.49 -6.75 1.61
CA ALA A 31 -6.91 -5.36 1.44
C ALA A 31 -5.72 -4.39 1.45
N PHE A 32 -4.65 -4.67 2.20
CA PHE A 32 -3.43 -3.86 2.18
C PHE A 32 -2.68 -4.01 0.87
N GLU A 33 -2.52 -5.24 0.38
CA GLU A 33 -1.91 -5.54 -0.92
C GLU A 33 -2.69 -4.88 -2.06
N GLU A 34 -4.02 -4.99 -2.07
CA GLU A 34 -4.86 -4.34 -3.08
C GLU A 34 -4.65 -2.82 -3.10
N ARG A 35 -4.62 -2.18 -1.94
CA ARG A 35 -4.37 -0.72 -1.84
C ARG A 35 -2.95 -0.37 -2.29
N TRP A 36 -1.98 -1.23 -2.04
CA TRP A 36 -0.60 -1.04 -2.49
C TRP A 36 -0.48 -1.13 -4.02
N GLU A 37 -1.12 -2.12 -4.65
CA GLU A 37 -1.19 -2.25 -6.12
C GLU A 37 -1.85 -1.03 -6.76
N VAL A 38 -2.97 -0.57 -6.20
CA VAL A 38 -3.64 0.65 -6.65
C VAL A 38 -2.68 1.85 -6.57
N ALA A 39 -1.95 2.00 -5.45
CA ALA A 39 -1.00 3.10 -5.27
C ALA A 39 0.14 3.05 -6.30
N LYS A 40 0.68 1.86 -6.60
CA LYS A 40 1.71 1.67 -7.63
C LYS A 40 1.23 2.11 -9.02
N LEU A 41 0.05 1.66 -9.44
CA LEU A 41 -0.50 2.03 -10.75
C LEU A 41 -0.81 3.53 -10.84
N LEU A 42 -1.41 4.11 -9.80
CA LEU A 42 -1.66 5.54 -9.74
C LEU A 42 -0.35 6.36 -9.83
N TYR A 43 0.72 5.90 -9.18
CA TYR A 43 2.00 6.58 -9.19
C TYR A 43 2.67 6.61 -10.57
N LYS A 44 2.46 5.56 -11.39
CA LYS A 44 2.93 5.51 -12.79
C LYS A 44 2.22 6.50 -13.71
N LYS A 45 0.99 6.90 -13.39
CA LYS A 45 0.16 7.88 -14.14
C LYS A 45 -0.13 7.47 -15.60
N ASP A 46 -0.17 6.19 -15.88
CA ASP A 46 -0.40 5.61 -17.22
C ASP A 46 -1.83 5.08 -17.42
N MET A 47 -2.64 5.02 -16.35
CA MET A 47 -4.00 4.47 -16.38
C MET A 47 -5.03 5.40 -15.74
N SER A 48 -6.26 5.38 -16.26
CA SER A 48 -7.38 6.07 -15.61
C SER A 48 -7.85 5.32 -14.36
N TYR A 49 -8.54 6.00 -13.45
CA TYR A 49 -9.07 5.36 -12.22
C TYR A 49 -10.01 4.19 -12.53
N ARG A 50 -10.77 4.29 -13.64
CA ARG A 50 -11.68 3.24 -14.08
C ARG A 50 -10.91 2.02 -14.58
N ASP A 51 -9.82 2.23 -15.31
CA ASP A 51 -8.99 1.14 -15.82
C ASP A 51 -8.28 0.43 -14.67
N ILE A 52 -7.75 1.18 -13.70
CA ILE A 52 -7.14 0.61 -12.48
C ILE A 52 -8.17 -0.25 -11.72
N ALA A 53 -9.38 0.28 -11.50
CA ALA A 53 -10.44 -0.46 -10.81
C ALA A 53 -10.79 -1.77 -11.55
N LYS A 54 -10.89 -1.72 -12.88
CA LYS A 54 -11.18 -2.89 -13.71
C LYS A 54 -10.05 -3.92 -13.66
N THR A 55 -8.80 -3.49 -13.83
CA THR A 55 -7.62 -4.37 -13.86
C THR A 55 -7.41 -5.08 -12.53
N LEU A 56 -7.53 -4.35 -11.42
CA LEU A 56 -7.34 -4.89 -10.07
C LEU A 56 -8.63 -5.52 -9.49
N LYS A 57 -9.72 -5.57 -10.25
CA LYS A 57 -11.04 -6.07 -9.81
C LYS A 57 -11.50 -5.44 -8.48
N THR A 58 -11.22 -4.14 -8.31
CA THR A 58 -11.61 -3.36 -7.13
C THR A 58 -12.66 -2.31 -7.49
N SER A 59 -13.26 -1.69 -6.47
CA SER A 59 -14.19 -0.59 -6.65
C SER A 59 -13.46 0.70 -7.04
N THR A 60 -14.09 1.52 -7.88
CA THR A 60 -13.62 2.89 -8.16
C THR A 60 -13.52 3.72 -6.88
N ALA A 61 -14.41 3.50 -5.91
CA ALA A 61 -14.34 4.14 -4.60
C ALA A 61 -13.04 3.81 -3.83
N THR A 62 -12.55 2.57 -3.94
CA THR A 62 -11.23 2.19 -3.39
C THR A 62 -10.11 2.96 -4.09
N VAL A 63 -10.13 3.01 -5.43
CA VAL A 63 -9.11 3.74 -6.20
C VAL A 63 -9.08 5.21 -5.83
N THR A 64 -10.23 5.88 -5.74
CA THR A 64 -10.33 7.29 -5.35
C THR A 64 -9.80 7.53 -3.93
N ARG A 65 -10.10 6.63 -2.97
CA ARG A 65 -9.56 6.74 -1.61
C ARG A 65 -8.05 6.63 -1.60
N VAL A 66 -7.47 5.66 -2.30
CA VAL A 66 -6.01 5.51 -2.37
C VAL A 66 -5.38 6.73 -3.05
N ALA A 67 -5.95 7.22 -4.14
CA ALA A 67 -5.47 8.41 -4.83
C ALA A 67 -5.43 9.65 -3.92
N ARG A 68 -6.47 9.86 -3.10
CA ARG A 68 -6.49 10.93 -2.10
C ARG A 68 -5.30 10.84 -1.14
N PHE A 69 -5.05 9.67 -0.55
CA PHE A 69 -3.93 9.48 0.39
C PHE A 69 -2.55 9.52 -0.29
N LEU A 70 -2.49 9.13 -1.56
CA LEU A 70 -1.26 9.19 -2.33
C LEU A 70 -0.86 10.62 -2.71
N PHE A 71 -1.82 11.45 -3.13
CA PHE A 71 -1.52 12.76 -3.73
C PHE A 71 -1.88 13.97 -2.86
N ASN A 72 -2.92 13.87 -2.02
CA ASN A 72 -3.51 15.04 -1.38
C ASN A 72 -3.24 15.12 0.13
N GLU A 73 -3.02 13.99 0.80
CA GLU A 73 -2.77 13.96 2.25
C GLU A 73 -1.33 14.33 2.62
N THR A 74 -1.16 14.97 3.78
CA THR A 74 0.14 15.48 4.26
C THR A 74 1.09 14.40 4.76
N ASN A 75 0.59 13.20 5.04
CA ASN A 75 1.35 12.09 5.61
C ASN A 75 2.42 11.53 4.66
N LYS A 76 2.19 11.58 3.34
CA LYS A 76 3.11 11.15 2.27
C LYS A 76 3.68 9.72 2.38
N GLY A 77 3.06 8.84 3.17
CA GLY A 77 3.55 7.48 3.44
C GLY A 77 3.75 6.64 2.17
N TYR A 78 2.74 6.58 1.29
CA TYR A 78 2.87 5.89 -0.01
C TYR A 78 4.02 6.44 -0.85
N GLN A 79 4.16 7.76 -0.94
CA GLN A 79 5.22 8.39 -1.74
C GLN A 79 6.62 8.07 -1.19
N ILE A 80 6.78 7.94 0.13
CA ILE A 80 8.06 7.55 0.74
C ILE A 80 8.40 6.11 0.36
N ALA A 81 7.45 5.17 0.55
CA ALA A 81 7.67 3.76 0.25
C ALA A 81 7.95 3.54 -1.25
N LEU A 82 7.13 4.12 -2.14
CA LEU A 82 7.28 4.00 -3.59
C LEU A 82 8.62 4.58 -4.08
N ARG A 83 9.05 5.74 -3.56
CA ARG A 83 10.34 6.32 -3.93
C ARG A 83 11.52 5.44 -3.52
N LYS A 84 11.46 4.82 -2.34
CA LYS A 84 12.51 3.88 -1.90
C LYS A 84 12.59 2.68 -2.84
N LEU A 85 11.45 2.07 -3.16
CA LEU A 85 11.38 0.89 -4.01
C LEU A 85 11.79 1.14 -5.48
N ILE A 86 11.61 2.37 -6.00
CA ILE A 86 12.05 2.74 -7.36
C ILE A 86 13.55 3.05 -7.43
N ASN A 87 14.14 3.45 -6.30
CA ASN A 87 15.55 3.82 -6.21
C ASN A 87 16.46 2.66 -5.75
N GLU A 88 15.88 1.48 -5.53
CA GLU A 88 16.58 0.19 -5.41
C GLU A 88 16.90 -0.38 -6.79
#